data_AF-A0A931U6U6-F1
#
_entry.id   AF-A0A931U6U6-F1
#
_cell.length_a   1.000
_cell.length_b   1.000
_cell.length_c   1.000
_cell.angle_alpha   90.00
_cell.angle_beta   90.00
_cell.angle_gamma   90.00
#
_symmetry.space_group_name_H-M   'P 1'
#
loop_
_entity.id
_entity.type
_entity.pdbx_description
1 polymer ?
#
loop_
_entity_poly.entity_id
_entity_poly.type
_entity_poly.pdbx_seq_one_letter_code
_entity_poly.pdbx_strand_id
1 'polypeptide(L)'
;MAKNVNINIDFSGFEKLLGKIGVRLNHLSSSDVLFVICAIFMPPLAVLLKVGFTTQFWINLVLTILGVVPGQIHALWVVLFM
;
A
#
# COMPACT_ATOMS: atom_id res chain seq x y z
N MET A 1 55.89 31.58 8.16
CA MET A 1 55.11 31.25 6.96
C MET A 1 54.05 30.22 7.34
N ALA A 2 52.79 30.62 7.51
CA ALA A 2 51.70 29.72 7.92
C ALA A 2 51.08 29.07 6.68
N LYS A 3 51.07 27.73 6.63
CA LYS A 3 50.50 26.95 5.52
C LYS A 3 48.99 26.83 5.72
N ASN A 4 48.21 27.51 4.88
CA ASN A 4 46.76 27.47 4.93
C ASN A 4 46.27 26.12 4.36
N VAL A 5 45.71 25.27 5.22
CA VAL A 5 45.11 23.99 4.84
C VAL A 5 43.62 24.22 4.63
N ASN A 6 43.16 24.08 3.38
CA ASN A 6 41.76 24.21 3.03
C ASN A 6 41.06 22.85 3.19
N ILE A 7 40.10 22.78 4.11
CA ILE A 7 39.30 21.58 4.36
C ILE A 7 38.02 21.71 3.53
N ASN A 8 37.91 20.90 2.48
CA ASN A 8 36.69 20.78 1.69
C ASN A 8 35.88 19.59 2.20
N ILE A 9 34.65 19.86 2.65
CA ILE A 9 33.76 18.85 3.22
C ILE A 9 32.96 18.21 2.09
N ASP A 10 33.19 16.92 1.82
CA ASP A 10 32.42 16.15 0.83
C ASP A 10 30.99 15.87 1.33
N PHE A 11 30.01 16.39 0.61
CA PHE A 11 28.58 16.27 0.96
C PHE A 11 27.85 15.16 0.17
N SER A 12 28.57 14.48 -0.72
CA SER A 12 28.04 13.48 -1.66
C SER A 12 27.38 12.29 -0.95
N GLY A 13 27.86 11.92 0.24
CA GLY A 13 27.28 10.83 1.04
C GLY A 13 25.91 11.16 1.61
N PHE A 14 25.69 12.40 2.03
CA PHE A 14 24.40 12.86 2.57
C PHE A 14 23.35 12.98 1.46
N GLU A 15 23.73 13.49 0.28
CA GLU A 15 22.86 13.54 -0.90
C GLU A 15 22.35 12.14 -1.30
N LYS A 16 23.23 11.13 -1.29
CA LYS A 16 22.84 9.72 -1.52
C LYS A 16 21.89 9.18 -0.46
N LEU A 17 22.06 9.59 0.80
CA LEU A 17 21.19 9.20 1.90
C LEU A 17 19.79 9.81 1.71
N LEU A 18 19.72 11.10 1.38
CA LEU A 18 18.45 11.79 1.10
C LEU A 18 17.70 11.17 -0.07
N GLY A 19 18.39 10.81 -1.16
CA GLY A 19 17.78 10.11 -2.29
C GLY A 19 17.21 8.74 -1.91
N LYS A 20 17.91 7.99 -1.05
CA LYS A 20 17.42 6.71 -0.52
C LYS A 20 16.17 6.87 0.35
N ILE A 21 16.11 7.92 1.17
CA ILE A 21 14.96 8.19 2.04
C ILE A 21 13.75 8.65 1.21
N GLY A 22 13.95 9.55 0.24
CA GLY A 22 12.87 10.05 -0.64
C GLY A 22 12.21 8.95 -1.50
N VAL A 23 12.99 7.96 -1.95
CA VAL A 23 12.45 6.77 -2.64
C VAL A 23 11.62 5.89 -1.71
N ARG A 24 11.98 5.78 -0.43
CA ARG A 24 11.25 4.94 0.54
C ARG A 24 9.92 5.56 0.98
N LEU A 25 9.81 6.88 0.92
CA LEU A 25 8.58 7.60 1.30
C LEU A 25 7.51 7.59 0.19
N ASN A 26 7.89 7.39 -1.09
CA ASN A 26 6.92 7.28 -2.20
C ASN A 26 6.08 5.99 -2.21
N HIS A 27 6.39 5.02 -1.34
CA HIS A 27 5.61 3.79 -1.18
C HIS A 27 4.47 3.93 -0.15
N LEU A 28 4.35 5.09 0.52
CA LEU A 28 3.19 5.43 1.35
C LEU A 28 2.04 5.90 0.46
N SER A 29 1.55 4.99 -0.39
CA SER A 29 0.52 5.29 -1.37
C SER A 29 -0.85 5.40 -0.68
N SER A 30 -1.52 6.53 -0.91
CA SER A 30 -2.92 6.80 -0.53
C SER A 30 -3.92 5.76 -1.04
N SER A 31 -3.50 4.83 -1.91
CA SER A 31 -4.31 3.74 -2.46
C SER A 31 -4.85 2.81 -1.38
N ASP A 32 -4.10 2.54 -0.31
CA ASP A 32 -4.51 1.57 0.70
C ASP A 32 -5.70 2.06 1.53
N VAL A 33 -5.75 3.37 1.80
CA VAL A 33 -6.87 4.01 2.51
C VAL A 33 -8.14 3.99 1.66
N LEU A 34 -8.01 4.24 0.35
CA LEU A 34 -9.11 4.15 -0.61
C LEU A 34 -9.68 2.73 -0.71
N PHE A 35 -8.84 1.70 -0.65
CA PHE A 35 -9.28 0.30 -0.67
C PHE A 35 -10.06 -0.09 0.58
N VAL A 36 -9.63 0.37 1.75
CA VAL A 36 -10.35 0.11 3.02
C VAL A 36 -11.73 0.77 3.01
N ILE A 37 -11.84 2.02 2.52
CA ILE A 37 -13.13 2.72 2.40
C ILE A 37 -14.05 2.01 1.39
N CYS A 38 -13.52 1.56 0.25
CA CYS A 38 -14.28 0.80 -0.73
C CYS A 38 -14.74 -0.56 -0.20
N ALA A 39 -13.97 -1.22 0.67
CA ALA A 39 -14.33 -2.53 1.24
C ALA A 39 -15.59 -2.47 2.11
N ILE A 40 -15.77 -1.35 2.81
CA ILE A 40 -16.92 -1.13 3.69
C ILE A 40 -18.19 -0.85 2.88
N PHE A 41 -18.12 -0.01 1.85
CA PHE A 41 -19.29 0.35 1.04
C PHE A 41 -19.66 -0.72 -0.01
N MET A 42 -18.67 -1.42 -0.58
CA MET A 42 -18.89 -2.37 -1.66
C MET A 42 -17.91 -3.56 -1.57
N PRO A 43 -18.24 -4.58 -0.75
CA PRO A 43 -17.36 -5.73 -0.49
C PRO A 43 -16.80 -6.42 -1.75
N PRO A 44 -17.59 -6.74 -2.79
CA PRO A 44 -17.06 -7.40 -3.99
C PRO A 44 -16.15 -6.47 -4.81
N LEU A 45 -16.33 -5.15 -4.75
CA LEU A 45 -15.49 -4.22 -5.51
C LEU A 45 -14.09 -4.09 -4.90
N ALA A 46 -13.98 -4.09 -3.57
CA ALA A 46 -12.69 -4.06 -2.90
C ALA A 46 -11.89 -5.36 -3.12
N VAL A 47 -12.55 -6.51 -3.06
CA VAL A 47 -11.93 -7.80 -3.40
C VAL A 47 -11.51 -7.81 -4.88
N LEU A 48 -12.36 -7.33 -5.79
CA LEU A 48 -12.02 -7.22 -7.21
C LEU A 48 -10.77 -6.37 -7.45
N LEU A 49 -10.64 -5.23 -6.77
CA LEU A 49 -9.49 -4.36 -6.98
C LEU A 49 -8.22 -4.86 -6.28
N LYS A 50 -8.35 -5.64 -5.20
CA LYS A 50 -7.21 -6.22 -4.45
C LYS A 50 -6.64 -7.46 -5.13
N VAL A 51 -7.49 -8.39 -5.56
CA VAL A 51 -7.09 -9.71 -6.11
C VAL A 51 -7.53 -9.94 -7.56
N GLY A 52 -8.21 -8.98 -8.19
CA GLY A 52 -8.67 -9.08 -9.57
C GLY A 52 -9.94 -9.93 -9.74
N PHE A 53 -10.21 -10.32 -10.99
CA PHE A 53 -11.29 -11.22 -11.39
C PHE A 53 -10.93 -12.70 -11.12
N THR A 54 -10.49 -13.00 -9.90
CA THR A 54 -10.08 -14.35 -9.48
C THR A 54 -11.21 -15.09 -8.76
N THR A 55 -10.99 -16.38 -8.46
CA THR A 55 -11.93 -17.24 -7.72
C THR A 55 -12.40 -16.62 -6.39
N GLN A 56 -11.56 -15.82 -5.73
CA GLN A 56 -11.90 -15.09 -4.49
C GLN A 56 -13.02 -14.06 -4.69
N PHE A 57 -13.04 -13.35 -5.84
CA PHE A 57 -14.14 -12.43 -6.18
C PHE A 57 -15.46 -13.18 -6.32
N TRP A 58 -15.45 -14.33 -7.00
CA TRP A 58 -16.65 -15.15 -7.19
C TRP A 58 -17.15 -15.76 -5.88
N ILE A 59 -16.25 -16.25 -5.01
CA ILE A 59 -16.61 -16.67 -3.65
C ILE A 59 -17.25 -15.52 -2.89
N ASN A 60 -16.67 -14.33 -2.92
CA ASN A 60 -17.20 -13.18 -2.18
C ASN A 60 -18.57 -12.73 -2.72
N LEU A 61 -18.77 -12.78 -4.03
CA LEU A 61 -20.04 -12.46 -4.68
C LEU A 61 -21.14 -13.46 -4.28
N VAL A 62 -20.83 -14.76 -4.32
CA VAL A 62 -21.77 -15.82 -3.91
C VAL A 62 -22.08 -15.74 -2.41
N LEU A 63 -21.08 -15.48 -1.56
CA LEU A 63 -21.29 -15.26 -0.13
C LEU A 63 -22.17 -14.06 0.11
N THR A 64 -21.95 -12.94 -0.57
CA THR A 64 -22.77 -11.72 -0.43
C THR A 64 -24.24 -11.97 -0.80
N ILE A 65 -24.51 -12.85 -1.77
CA ILE A 65 -25.88 -13.24 -2.17
C ILE A 65 -26.52 -14.25 -1.19
N LEU A 66 -25.74 -15.19 -0.64
CA LEU A 66 -26.19 -16.16 0.38
C LEU A 66 -26.35 -15.53 1.77
N GLY A 67 -25.68 -14.41 2.04
CA GLY A 67 -25.79 -13.63 3.26
C GLY A 67 -24.75 -12.50 3.29
N VAL A 68 -25.19 -11.27 3.56
CA VAL A 68 -24.30 -10.09 3.57
C VAL A 68 -23.15 -10.26 4.57
N VAL A 69 -23.41 -10.85 5.74
CA VAL A 69 -22.44 -10.98 6.84
C VAL A 69 -21.22 -11.84 6.47
N PRO A 70 -21.35 -13.08 5.96
CA PRO A 70 -20.17 -13.88 5.58
C PRO A 70 -19.36 -13.22 4.45
N GLY A 71 -20.00 -12.54 3.48
CA GLY A 71 -19.31 -11.79 2.43
C GLY A 71 -18.49 -10.61 2.97
N GLN A 72 -19.01 -9.87 3.96
CA GLN A 72 -18.27 -8.79 4.63
C GLN A 72 -16.99 -9.30 5.32
N ILE A 73 -17.09 -10.41 6.06
CA ILE A 73 -15.95 -11.00 6.79
C ILE A 73 -14.89 -11.49 5.80
N HIS A 74 -15.29 -12.18 4.74
CA HIS A 74 -14.37 -12.66 3.72
C HIS A 74 -13.67 -11.51 2.97
N ALA A 75 -14.40 -10.45 2.62
CA ALA A 75 -13.82 -9.26 1.99
C ALA A 75 -12.76 -8.58 2.88
N LEU A 76 -13.04 -8.42 4.18
CA LEU A 76 -12.07 -7.87 5.13
C LEU A 76 -10.83 -8.74 5.28
N TRP A 77 -11.00 -10.08 5.33
CA TRP A 77 -9.87 -11.01 5.36
C TRP A 77 -8.96 -10.82 4.14
N VAL A 78 -9.54 -10.78 2.93
CA VAL A 78 -8.77 -10.63 1.70
C VAL A 78 -8.07 -9.27 1.63
N VAL A 79 -8.68 -8.19 2.12
CA VAL A 79 -8.04 -6.86 2.10
C VAL A 79 -6.91 -6.72 3.13
N LEU A 80 -7.05 -7.35 4.31
CA LEU A 80 -6.11 -7.24 5.42
C LEU A 80 -4.96 -8.25 5.39
N PHE A 81 -5.21 -9.48 4.90
CA PHE A 81 -4.27 -10.61 5.03
C PHE A 81 -3.78 -11.21 3.70
N MET A 82 -4.36 -10.85 2.54
CA MET A 82 -3.85 -11.23 1.21
C MET A 82 -3.15 -10.05 0.52
#